data_AF-A0A3S5CH26-F1
#
_entry.id   AF-A0A3S5CH26-F1
#
_cell.length_a   1.000
_cell.length_b   1.000
_cell.length_c   1.000
_cell.angle_alpha   90.00
_cell.angle_beta   90.00
_cell.angle_gamma   90.00
#
_symmetry.space_group_name_H-M   'P 1'
#
loop_
_entity.id
_entity.type
_entity.pdbx_description
1 polymer ?
#
loop_
_entity_poly.entity_id
_entity_poly.type
_entity_poly.pdbx_seq_one_letter_code
_entity_poly.pdbx_strand_id
1 'polypeptide(L)'
;MFYSPEEIESVQIPEGHKIFELDSWLEPYKYEIKRRYKCFQDFKNWIDQVGGMESFTQGYLEFGIHVRVDGSVYCKEWAPAAKEVYLRGDFNNWNEYEYPFKKLDYGKWELIIPPKDGKSVLEHLSKVKLRIVTPDGRCLDRLSPWAPYVKAVDKNLIYDQLIYNPSERYVLRHPRPGKPKSLRIYECHVGISSSEQIVASYAHFRDNVLPRIKDLGYNAIQLMSIMEHVYYASFGYQVTNFFAASSRYGTPNDLRSLVDEAHRLGISVLLDIVHSHASKNTNDGLNQFDGTDACYFHDRGRGVHELWDSRLFNYTELEVLRFLLSNLRWWIEEYGFDGFRFDGVMSMLYHHHGLMTNFSGHYGEYFGLSVDTESLTYLMLANNFLHEKYPFIITIAEVSLLFF
;
A
#
# COMPACT_ATOMS: atom_id res chain seq x y z
N MET A 1 -20.02 -10.38 -9.71
CA MET A 1 -20.96 -11.29 -9.03
C MET A 1 -22.36 -10.99 -9.53
N PHE A 2 -23.15 -12.01 -9.85
CA PHE A 2 -24.55 -11.87 -10.24
C PHE A 2 -25.40 -12.23 -9.03
N TYR A 3 -26.32 -11.35 -8.65
CA TYR A 3 -27.21 -11.54 -7.52
C TYR A 3 -28.64 -11.56 -8.00
N SER A 4 -29.46 -12.41 -7.40
CA SER A 4 -30.90 -12.36 -7.59
C SER A 4 -31.49 -11.10 -6.93
N PRO A 5 -32.64 -10.58 -7.42
CA PRO A 5 -33.33 -9.49 -6.75
C PRO A 5 -33.63 -9.79 -5.28
N GLU A 6 -34.03 -11.02 -4.97
CA GLU A 6 -34.34 -11.47 -3.60
C GLU A 6 -33.12 -11.42 -2.69
N GLU A 7 -31.94 -11.83 -3.20
CA GLU A 7 -30.68 -11.72 -2.47
C GLU A 7 -30.40 -10.27 -2.09
N ILE A 8 -30.55 -9.33 -3.03
CA ILE A 8 -30.31 -7.91 -2.78
C ILE A 8 -31.35 -7.31 -1.84
N GLU A 9 -32.62 -7.65 -2.01
CA GLU A 9 -33.70 -7.15 -1.14
C GLU A 9 -33.49 -7.56 0.32
N SER A 10 -32.97 -8.77 0.55
CA SER A 10 -32.67 -9.29 1.89
C SER A 10 -31.53 -8.57 2.62
N VAL A 11 -30.68 -7.84 1.89
CA VAL A 11 -29.52 -7.14 2.45
C VAL A 11 -29.93 -6.10 3.49
N GLN A 12 -29.36 -6.22 4.69
CA GLN A 12 -29.50 -5.26 5.77
C GLN A 12 -28.21 -4.47 5.92
N ILE A 13 -28.31 -3.15 5.73
CA ILE A 13 -27.20 -2.21 5.94
C ILE A 13 -27.34 -1.66 7.37
N PRO A 14 -26.35 -1.87 8.27
CA PRO A 14 -26.35 -1.31 9.62
C PRO A 14 -26.56 0.20 9.57
N GLU A 15 -27.56 0.69 10.30
CA GLU A 15 -27.97 2.10 10.29
C GLU A 15 -28.25 2.70 8.90
N GLY A 16 -28.52 1.86 7.89
CA GLY A 16 -28.71 2.29 6.51
C GLY A 16 -29.90 3.23 6.30
N HIS A 17 -30.88 3.28 7.21
CA HIS A 17 -31.95 4.27 7.16
C HIS A 17 -31.42 5.71 7.30
N LYS A 18 -30.35 5.91 8.08
CA LYS A 18 -29.79 7.25 8.35
C LYS A 18 -29.27 7.93 7.09
N ILE A 19 -28.72 7.19 6.12
CA ILE A 19 -28.23 7.78 4.88
C ILE A 19 -29.38 8.33 4.01
N PHE A 20 -30.55 7.67 4.02
CA PHE A 20 -31.74 8.12 3.30
C PHE A 20 -32.47 9.25 4.04
N GLU A 21 -32.35 9.31 5.36
CA GLU A 21 -32.83 10.44 6.17
C GLU A 21 -31.97 11.70 5.96
N LEU A 22 -30.65 11.53 5.84
CA LEU A 22 -29.71 12.62 5.54
C LEU A 22 -29.89 13.14 4.11
N ASP A 23 -30.15 12.24 3.16
CA ASP A 23 -30.35 12.59 1.76
C ASP A 23 -31.38 11.68 1.07
N SER A 24 -32.60 12.21 0.91
CA SER A 24 -33.71 11.50 0.28
C SER A 24 -33.55 11.25 -1.21
N TRP A 25 -32.61 11.94 -1.89
CA TRP A 25 -32.36 11.75 -3.34
C TRP A 25 -31.68 10.40 -3.63
N LEU A 26 -31.22 9.69 -2.60
CA LEU A 26 -30.66 8.35 -2.70
C LEU A 26 -31.72 7.24 -2.83
N GLU A 27 -33.00 7.51 -2.52
CA GLU A 27 -34.05 6.47 -2.51
C GLU A 27 -34.18 5.70 -3.85
N PRO A 28 -34.13 6.35 -5.04
CA PRO A 28 -34.15 5.64 -6.32
C PRO A 28 -32.96 4.68 -6.53
N TYR A 29 -31.86 4.88 -5.80
CA TYR A 29 -30.62 4.11 -5.91
C TYR A 29 -30.44 3.08 -4.79
N LYS A 30 -31.45 2.89 -3.94
CA LYS A 30 -31.44 1.96 -2.80
C LYS A 30 -31.05 0.53 -3.18
N TYR A 31 -31.55 0.04 -4.32
CA TYR A 31 -31.19 -1.27 -4.83
C TYR A 31 -29.68 -1.39 -5.10
N GLU A 32 -29.09 -0.40 -5.76
CA GLU A 32 -27.67 -0.38 -6.08
C GLU A 32 -26.81 -0.23 -4.81
N ILE A 33 -27.23 0.59 -3.85
CA ILE A 33 -26.57 0.72 -2.54
C ILE A 33 -26.57 -0.63 -1.81
N LYS A 34 -27.70 -1.35 -1.77
CA LYS A 34 -27.78 -2.70 -1.19
C LYS A 34 -26.90 -3.70 -1.93
N ARG A 35 -26.88 -3.67 -3.26
CA ARG A 35 -26.01 -4.53 -4.09
C ARG A 35 -24.53 -4.29 -3.77
N ARG A 36 -24.09 -3.03 -3.67
CA ARG A 36 -22.70 -2.68 -3.30
C ARG A 36 -22.36 -3.17 -1.90
N TYR A 37 -23.27 -3.02 -0.95
CA TYR A 37 -23.07 -3.55 0.41
C TYR A 37 -23.00 -5.08 0.44
N LYS A 38 -23.78 -5.77 -0.40
CA LYS A 38 -23.68 -7.23 -0.57
C LYS A 38 -22.32 -7.67 -1.10
N CYS A 39 -21.76 -6.97 -2.10
CA CYS A 39 -20.39 -7.21 -2.57
C CYS A 39 -19.38 -7.12 -1.41
N PHE A 40 -19.47 -6.06 -0.61
CA PHE A 40 -18.63 -5.90 0.59
C PHE A 40 -18.80 -7.06 1.57
N GLN A 41 -20.03 -7.47 1.87
CA GLN A 41 -20.29 -8.60 2.77
C GLN A 41 -19.70 -9.91 2.24
N ASP A 42 -19.80 -10.17 0.94
CA ASP A 42 -19.26 -11.40 0.34
C ASP A 42 -17.74 -11.45 0.42
N PHE A 43 -17.05 -10.36 0.10
CA PHE A 43 -15.60 -10.32 0.25
C PHE A 43 -15.16 -10.38 1.71
N LYS A 44 -15.88 -9.71 2.63
CA LYS A 44 -15.61 -9.83 4.06
C LYS A 44 -15.77 -11.27 4.54
N ASN A 45 -16.85 -11.95 4.15
CA ASN A 45 -17.08 -13.36 4.47
C ASN A 45 -15.99 -14.26 3.87
N TRP A 46 -15.52 -13.97 2.66
CA TRP A 46 -14.44 -14.72 2.04
C TRP A 46 -13.12 -14.55 2.81
N ILE A 47 -12.80 -13.34 3.24
CA ILE A 47 -11.66 -13.06 4.14
C ILE A 47 -11.81 -13.83 5.47
N ASP A 48 -13.01 -13.86 6.04
CA ASP A 48 -13.30 -14.59 7.27
C ASP A 48 -13.09 -16.11 7.12
N GLN A 49 -13.37 -16.67 5.94
CA GLN A 49 -13.11 -18.09 5.63
C GLN A 49 -11.62 -18.42 5.46
N VAL A 50 -10.76 -17.46 5.12
CA VAL A 50 -9.32 -17.68 4.88
C VAL A 50 -8.43 -17.20 6.04
N GLY A 51 -8.99 -17.14 7.25
CA GLY A 51 -8.25 -16.84 8.48
C GLY A 51 -8.67 -15.56 9.20
N GLY A 52 -9.66 -14.83 8.68
CA GLY A 52 -10.17 -13.62 9.32
C GLY A 52 -9.36 -12.36 9.01
N MET A 53 -10.02 -11.20 9.14
CA MET A 53 -9.44 -9.89 8.85
C MET A 53 -8.13 -9.61 9.63
N GLU A 54 -8.02 -10.12 10.86
CA GLU A 54 -6.84 -9.93 11.70
C GLU A 54 -5.59 -10.54 11.07
N SER A 55 -5.62 -11.85 10.76
CA SER A 55 -4.51 -12.54 10.11
C SER A 55 -4.31 -12.05 8.67
N PHE A 56 -5.41 -11.77 7.96
CA PHE A 56 -5.37 -11.31 6.58
C PHE A 56 -4.60 -10.00 6.39
N THR A 57 -4.69 -9.09 7.36
CA THR A 57 -3.99 -7.80 7.35
C THR A 57 -2.54 -7.88 7.87
N GLN A 58 -2.09 -9.05 8.35
CA GLN A 58 -0.71 -9.27 8.81
C GLN A 58 0.15 -9.99 7.77
N GLY A 59 -0.21 -9.90 6.48
CA GLY A 59 0.53 -10.55 5.39
C GLY A 59 2.03 -10.22 5.40
N TYR A 60 2.42 -9.01 5.82
CA TYR A 60 3.82 -8.60 5.94
C TYR A 60 4.64 -9.37 6.99
N LEU A 61 4.02 -10.12 7.90
CA LEU A 61 4.74 -11.00 8.84
C LEU A 61 5.16 -12.33 8.18
N GLU A 62 4.52 -12.70 7.08
CA GLU A 62 4.80 -13.94 6.37
C GLU A 62 5.48 -13.69 5.03
N PHE A 63 4.96 -12.76 4.24
CA PHE A 63 5.44 -12.44 2.90
C PHE A 63 6.65 -11.51 2.92
N GLY A 64 7.48 -11.60 1.89
CA GLY A 64 8.77 -10.93 1.81
C GLY A 64 9.90 -11.80 2.34
N ILE A 65 10.96 -11.15 2.81
CA ILE A 65 12.21 -11.80 3.26
C ILE A 65 12.43 -11.46 4.73
N HIS A 66 12.37 -12.48 5.58
CA HIS A 66 12.39 -12.35 7.03
C HIS A 66 13.61 -13.04 7.63
N VAL A 67 14.50 -12.26 8.26
CA VAL A 67 15.55 -12.80 9.11
C VAL A 67 14.94 -13.10 10.49
N ARG A 68 14.96 -14.37 10.90
CA ARG A 68 14.39 -14.82 12.17
C ARG A 68 15.42 -14.71 13.30
N VAL A 69 14.92 -14.80 14.54
CA VAL A 69 15.73 -14.69 15.76
C VAL A 69 16.80 -15.78 15.87
N ASP A 70 16.54 -16.97 15.32
CA ASP A 70 17.50 -18.08 15.27
C ASP A 70 18.54 -17.94 14.14
N GLY A 71 18.50 -16.82 13.40
CA GLY A 71 19.36 -16.55 12.25
C GLY A 71 18.89 -17.18 10.95
N SER A 72 17.87 -18.05 10.95
CA SER A 72 17.31 -18.56 9.70
C SER A 72 16.62 -17.45 8.91
N VAL A 73 16.54 -17.63 7.59
CA VAL A 73 15.80 -16.73 6.70
C VAL A 73 14.56 -17.44 6.20
N TYR A 74 13.40 -16.84 6.38
CA TYR A 74 12.15 -17.28 5.77
C TYR A 74 11.74 -16.30 4.68
N CYS A 75 11.49 -16.81 3.49
CA CYS A 75 10.98 -16.02 2.38
C CYS A 75 9.65 -16.58 1.91
N LYS A 76 8.72 -15.70 1.55
CA LYS A 76 7.46 -16.09 0.94
C LYS A 76 6.99 -15.05 -0.07
N GLU A 77 6.61 -15.50 -1.26
CA GLU A 77 6.17 -14.65 -2.37
C GLU A 77 4.92 -15.20 -3.05
N TRP A 78 4.15 -14.32 -3.69
CA TRP A 78 3.02 -14.71 -4.53
C TRP A 78 3.33 -14.38 -5.99
N ALA A 79 3.58 -15.42 -6.79
CA ALA A 79 3.96 -15.31 -8.20
C ALA A 79 3.33 -16.48 -8.98
N PRO A 80 2.00 -16.44 -9.20
CA PRO A 80 1.25 -17.59 -9.68
C PRO A 80 1.68 -18.06 -11.08
N ALA A 81 2.05 -17.15 -11.97
CA ALA A 81 2.48 -17.48 -13.32
C ALA A 81 3.97 -17.89 -13.41
N ALA A 82 4.75 -17.72 -12.34
CA ALA A 82 6.14 -18.12 -12.34
C ALA A 82 6.28 -19.64 -12.53
N LYS A 83 7.28 -20.02 -13.34
CA LYS A 83 7.71 -21.40 -13.49
C LYS A 83 8.63 -21.80 -12.34
N GLU A 84 9.61 -20.96 -12.01
CA GLU A 84 10.57 -21.14 -10.91
C GLU A 84 10.89 -19.78 -10.27
N VAL A 85 11.21 -19.78 -8.98
CA VAL A 85 11.57 -18.58 -8.21
C VAL A 85 12.82 -18.88 -7.40
N TYR A 86 13.77 -17.95 -7.38
CA TYR A 86 15.04 -18.07 -6.64
C TYR A 86 15.36 -16.79 -5.87
N LEU A 87 16.12 -16.92 -4.77
CA LEU A 87 16.75 -15.79 -4.09
C LEU A 87 18.22 -15.71 -4.50
N ARG A 88 18.70 -14.51 -4.80
CA ARG A 88 20.11 -14.21 -5.07
C ARG A 88 20.50 -12.87 -4.48
N GLY A 89 21.78 -12.66 -4.24
CA GLY A 89 22.28 -11.40 -3.70
C GLY A 89 23.74 -11.46 -3.33
N ASP A 90 24.20 -10.49 -2.54
CA ASP A 90 25.60 -10.42 -2.11
C ASP A 90 26.01 -11.68 -1.33
N PHE A 91 25.10 -12.22 -0.52
CA PHE A 91 25.34 -13.39 0.34
C PHE A 91 25.73 -14.68 -0.40
N ASN A 92 25.40 -14.80 -1.69
CA ASN A 92 25.69 -15.97 -2.51
C ASN A 92 26.49 -15.63 -3.77
N ASN A 93 27.22 -14.51 -3.76
CA ASN A 93 27.96 -13.99 -4.92
C ASN A 93 27.08 -13.90 -6.18
N TRP A 94 25.81 -13.55 -6.00
CA TRP A 94 24.83 -13.40 -7.08
C TRP A 94 24.57 -14.66 -7.92
N ASN A 95 24.87 -15.86 -7.40
CA ASN A 95 24.52 -17.12 -8.04
C ASN A 95 23.00 -17.20 -8.29
N GLU A 96 22.63 -17.49 -9.54
CA GLU A 96 21.27 -17.34 -10.03
C GLU A 96 20.31 -18.46 -9.58
N TYR A 97 20.84 -19.65 -9.25
CA TYR A 97 20.02 -20.86 -9.07
C TYR A 97 20.28 -21.59 -7.74
N GLU A 98 21.06 -21.01 -6.83
CA GLU A 98 21.50 -21.68 -5.59
C GLU A 98 20.39 -21.83 -4.54
N TYR A 99 19.48 -20.86 -4.45
CA TYR A 99 18.40 -20.84 -3.44
C TYR A 99 17.01 -20.87 -4.10
N PRO A 100 16.57 -22.03 -4.61
CA PRO A 100 15.23 -22.19 -5.19
C PRO A 100 14.14 -22.13 -4.13
N PHE A 101 13.06 -21.42 -4.43
CA PHE A 101 11.82 -21.51 -3.67
C PHE A 101 11.05 -22.77 -4.05
N LYS A 102 10.37 -23.34 -3.06
CA LYS A 102 9.38 -24.39 -3.24
C LYS A 102 8.04 -23.78 -3.61
N LYS A 103 7.43 -24.24 -4.70
CA LYS A 103 6.06 -23.86 -5.08
C LYS A 103 5.06 -24.44 -4.09
N LEU A 104 4.11 -23.63 -3.68
CA LEU A 104 2.97 -23.97 -2.83
C LEU A 104 1.67 -23.83 -3.61
N ASP A 105 0.57 -24.20 -2.95
CA ASP A 105 -0.78 -23.98 -3.48
C ASP A 105 -1.05 -22.49 -3.72
N TYR A 106 -2.04 -22.22 -4.58
CA TYR A 106 -2.50 -20.87 -4.91
C TYR A 106 -1.41 -19.93 -5.46
N GLY A 107 -0.36 -20.50 -6.07
CA GLY A 107 0.70 -19.71 -6.72
C GLY A 107 1.68 -19.04 -5.75
N LYS A 108 1.70 -19.48 -4.49
CA LYS A 108 2.65 -19.02 -3.48
C LYS A 108 3.97 -19.79 -3.59
N TRP A 109 5.04 -19.19 -3.09
CA TRP A 109 6.39 -19.74 -3.10
C TRP A 109 7.02 -19.54 -1.73
N GLU A 110 7.72 -20.54 -1.20
CA GLU A 110 8.45 -20.44 0.07
C GLU A 110 9.90 -20.87 -0.04
N LEU A 111 10.78 -20.25 0.75
CA LEU A 111 12.17 -20.65 0.91
C LEU A 111 12.57 -20.51 2.37
N ILE A 112 13.31 -21.50 2.88
CA ILE A 112 13.90 -21.46 4.22
C ILE A 112 15.39 -21.66 4.06
N ILE A 113 16.18 -20.68 4.48
CA ILE A 113 17.64 -20.76 4.50
C ILE A 113 18.09 -20.96 5.96
N PRO A 114 18.77 -22.06 6.29
CA PRO A 114 19.27 -22.27 7.65
C PRO A 114 20.35 -21.24 8.01
N PRO A 115 20.53 -20.94 9.32
CA PRO A 115 21.62 -20.07 9.75
C PRO A 115 22.98 -20.70 9.44
N LYS A 116 23.98 -19.86 9.20
CA LYS A 116 25.39 -20.24 9.07
C LYS A 116 26.15 -19.78 10.31
N ASP A 117 26.75 -20.72 11.03
CA ASP A 117 27.48 -20.45 12.29
C ASP A 117 26.64 -19.67 13.32
N GLY A 118 25.34 -20.00 13.41
CA GLY A 118 24.40 -19.36 14.33
C GLY A 118 23.99 -17.93 13.95
N LYS A 119 24.32 -17.48 12.73
CA LYS A 119 23.97 -16.15 12.20
C LYS A 119 23.23 -16.26 10.88
N SER A 120 22.52 -15.19 10.51
CA SER A 120 21.91 -15.11 9.19
C SER A 120 22.95 -15.03 8.09
N VAL A 121 22.66 -15.68 6.97
CA VAL A 121 23.42 -15.49 5.73
C VAL A 121 23.17 -14.11 5.12
N LEU A 122 22.06 -13.46 5.48
CA LEU A 122 21.70 -12.13 5.00
C LEU A 122 22.15 -11.07 6.00
N GLU A 123 23.17 -10.31 5.64
CA GLU A 123 23.67 -9.20 6.45
C GLU A 123 22.81 -7.95 6.26
N HIS A 124 22.74 -7.10 7.30
CA HIS A 124 22.05 -5.83 7.19
C HIS A 124 22.65 -4.97 6.06
N LEU A 125 21.78 -4.40 5.22
CA LEU A 125 22.10 -3.60 4.03
C LEU A 125 22.80 -4.37 2.89
N SER A 126 22.89 -5.70 2.98
CA SER A 126 23.26 -6.52 1.83
C SER A 126 22.15 -6.49 0.77
N LYS A 127 22.55 -6.53 -0.50
CA LYS A 127 21.64 -6.50 -1.64
C LYS A 127 21.05 -7.89 -1.90
N VAL A 128 19.77 -7.92 -2.23
CA VAL A 128 19.06 -9.13 -2.67
C VAL A 128 18.15 -8.83 -3.86
N LYS A 129 17.89 -9.86 -4.68
CA LYS A 129 16.85 -9.88 -5.71
C LYS A 129 16.19 -11.24 -5.78
N LEU A 130 14.92 -11.23 -6.18
CA LEU A 130 14.23 -12.43 -6.62
C LEU A 130 14.54 -12.63 -8.10
N ARG A 131 14.84 -13.88 -8.47
CA ARG A 131 14.88 -14.28 -9.88
C ARG A 131 13.62 -15.07 -10.18
N ILE A 132 12.83 -14.58 -11.13
CA ILE A 132 11.62 -15.23 -11.62
C ILE A 132 11.93 -15.84 -12.99
N VAL A 133 11.77 -17.15 -13.11
CA VAL A 133 11.80 -17.85 -14.40
C VAL A 133 10.37 -18.01 -14.88
N THR A 134 10.06 -17.50 -16.06
CA THR A 134 8.72 -17.58 -16.66
C THR A 134 8.54 -18.89 -17.43
N PRO A 135 7.29 -19.29 -17.75
CA PRO A 135 7.03 -20.50 -18.54
C PRO A 135 7.68 -20.51 -19.93
N ASP A 136 7.86 -19.33 -20.54
CA ASP A 136 8.55 -19.14 -21.83
C ASP A 136 10.08 -19.05 -21.70
N GLY A 137 10.64 -19.24 -20.50
CA GLY A 137 12.07 -19.34 -20.26
C GLY A 137 12.80 -18.01 -20.07
N ARG A 138 12.09 -16.87 -20.02
CA ARG A 138 12.69 -15.58 -19.63
C ARG A 138 13.07 -15.64 -18.15
N CYS A 139 14.19 -15.00 -17.83
CA CYS A 139 14.66 -14.83 -16.47
C CYS A 139 14.58 -13.34 -16.10
N LEU A 140 13.84 -13.04 -15.04
CA LEU A 140 13.50 -11.68 -14.63
C LEU A 140 14.07 -11.45 -13.23
N ASP A 141 14.84 -10.38 -13.05
CA ASP A 141 15.20 -9.92 -11.72
C ASP A 141 14.09 -8.99 -11.20
N ARG A 142 13.66 -9.20 -9.95
CA ARG A 142 12.59 -8.45 -9.28
C ARG A 142 12.98 -8.13 -7.85
N LEU A 143 12.43 -7.03 -7.33
CA LEU A 143 12.40 -6.78 -5.90
C LEU A 143 11.16 -7.45 -5.31
N SER A 144 11.22 -7.83 -4.04
CA SER A 144 10.04 -8.33 -3.34
C SER A 144 8.95 -7.24 -3.31
N PRO A 145 7.68 -7.54 -3.64
CA PRO A 145 6.56 -6.62 -3.44
C PRO A 145 6.45 -6.12 -1.99
N TRP A 146 6.97 -6.90 -1.05
CA TRP A 146 6.93 -6.69 0.39
C TRP A 146 8.24 -6.11 0.93
N ALA A 147 9.15 -5.63 0.07
CA ALA A 147 10.43 -5.07 0.49
C ALA A 147 10.22 -3.85 1.40
N PRO A 148 10.76 -3.83 2.64
CA PRO A 148 10.62 -2.71 3.56
C PRO A 148 11.66 -1.59 3.30
N TYR A 149 12.68 -1.88 2.49
CA TYR A 149 13.71 -0.90 2.14
C TYR A 149 14.36 -1.25 0.81
N VAL A 150 14.37 -0.27 -0.10
CA VAL A 150 15.04 -0.34 -1.39
C VAL A 150 15.79 0.97 -1.60
N LYS A 151 16.90 0.95 -2.33
CA LYS A 151 17.71 2.15 -2.56
C LYS A 151 18.48 2.05 -3.87
N ALA A 152 18.63 3.16 -4.57
CA ALA A 152 19.62 3.29 -5.65
C ALA A 152 21.02 3.32 -5.02
N VAL A 153 21.75 2.21 -5.12
CA VAL A 153 23.17 2.12 -4.73
C VAL A 153 24.04 2.47 -5.94
N ASP A 154 25.21 3.06 -5.72
CA ASP A 154 26.22 3.32 -6.76
C ASP A 154 25.81 4.26 -7.92
N LYS A 155 24.84 5.15 -7.68
CA LYS A 155 24.22 6.04 -8.71
C LYS A 155 23.53 5.28 -9.85
N ASN A 156 23.17 4.01 -9.64
CA ASN A 156 22.40 3.25 -10.61
C ASN A 156 21.00 3.84 -10.80
N LEU A 157 20.46 3.67 -12.00
CA LEU A 157 19.07 4.05 -12.32
C LEU A 157 18.05 3.09 -11.70
N ILE A 158 18.42 1.82 -11.55
CA ILE A 158 17.56 0.75 -11.01
C ILE A 158 17.85 0.60 -9.52
N TYR A 159 16.80 0.55 -8.71
CA TYR A 159 16.93 0.34 -7.28
C TYR A 159 17.27 -1.13 -6.93
N ASP A 160 17.97 -1.31 -5.81
CA ASP A 160 18.24 -2.61 -5.22
C ASP A 160 17.43 -2.77 -3.92
N GLN A 161 16.96 -3.99 -3.62
CA GLN A 161 16.39 -4.31 -2.31
C GLN A 161 17.52 -4.58 -1.34
N LEU A 162 17.47 -3.89 -0.20
CA LEU A 162 18.45 -4.02 0.87
C LEU A 162 17.81 -4.70 2.08
N ILE A 163 18.53 -5.64 2.69
CA ILE A 163 18.05 -6.30 3.91
C ILE A 163 18.04 -5.31 5.07
N TYR A 164 16.84 -4.88 5.49
CA TYR A 164 16.68 -3.95 6.60
C TYR A 164 16.46 -4.69 7.92
N ASN A 165 17.56 -5.14 8.53
CA ASN A 165 17.57 -5.81 9.83
C ASN A 165 18.66 -5.21 10.74
N PRO A 166 18.52 -3.94 11.19
CA PRO A 166 19.51 -3.30 12.03
C PRO A 166 19.60 -4.00 13.40
N SER A 167 20.79 -3.98 14.02
CA SER A 167 20.98 -4.51 15.38
C SER A 167 20.15 -3.77 16.43
N GLU A 168 19.90 -2.48 16.18
CA GLU A 168 19.04 -1.63 17.00
C GLU A 168 17.94 -1.01 16.12
N ARG A 169 16.70 -1.42 16.38
CA ARG A 169 15.53 -0.87 15.72
C ARG A 169 14.93 0.24 16.57
N TYR A 170 14.54 1.35 15.92
CA TYR A 170 13.86 2.44 16.61
C TYR A 170 12.53 1.95 17.19
N VAL A 171 12.30 2.21 18.47
CA VAL A 171 11.06 1.91 19.19
C VAL A 171 10.33 3.23 19.44
N LEU A 172 9.06 3.32 19.00
CA LEU A 172 8.20 4.47 19.27
C LEU A 172 8.00 4.63 20.78
N ARG A 173 8.23 5.84 21.31
CA ARG A 173 8.23 6.13 22.76
C ARG A 173 7.07 6.99 23.18
N HIS A 174 6.50 7.77 22.25
CA HIS A 174 5.46 8.73 22.52
C HIS A 174 4.10 8.16 22.13
N PRO A 175 3.06 8.34 22.97
CA PRO A 175 1.72 7.88 22.63
C PRO A 175 1.15 8.73 21.50
N ARG A 176 0.26 8.12 20.71
CA ARG A 176 -0.53 8.83 19.70
C ARG A 176 -1.30 9.98 20.35
N PRO A 177 -1.38 11.16 19.70
CA PRO A 177 -2.28 12.20 20.15
C PRO A 177 -3.74 11.71 20.08
N GLY A 178 -4.58 12.17 21.01
CA GLY A 178 -6.01 11.88 20.94
C GLY A 178 -6.64 12.47 19.67
N LYS A 179 -7.69 11.81 19.16
CA LYS A 179 -8.40 12.25 17.94
C LYS A 179 -8.84 13.72 18.10
N PRO A 180 -8.35 14.64 17.26
CA PRO A 180 -8.66 16.05 17.40
C PRO A 180 -10.14 16.31 17.07
N LYS A 181 -10.75 17.29 17.77
CA LYS A 181 -12.14 17.72 17.48
C LYS A 181 -12.30 18.29 16.07
N SER A 182 -11.25 18.91 15.54
CA SER A 182 -11.18 19.46 14.18
C SER A 182 -9.75 19.37 13.69
N LEU A 183 -9.58 19.01 12.42
CA LEU A 183 -8.26 18.88 11.80
C LEU A 183 -7.81 20.22 11.22
N ARG A 184 -6.58 20.61 11.57
CA ARG A 184 -5.80 21.67 10.94
C ARG A 184 -4.56 20.98 10.42
N ILE A 185 -4.58 20.67 9.14
CA ILE A 185 -3.59 19.81 8.48
C ILE A 185 -2.54 20.68 7.79
N TYR A 186 -1.28 20.43 8.11
CA TYR A 186 -0.14 20.96 7.35
C TYR A 186 0.31 19.88 6.35
N GLU A 187 -0.04 20.05 5.09
CA GLU A 187 0.42 19.15 4.03
C GLU A 187 1.88 19.43 3.68
N CYS A 188 2.67 18.37 3.55
CA CYS A 188 4.12 18.49 3.44
C CYS A 188 4.78 17.35 2.68
N HIS A 189 5.92 17.68 2.08
CA HIS A 189 6.81 16.74 1.41
C HIS A 189 8.21 16.88 2.01
N VAL A 190 8.76 15.79 2.56
CA VAL A 190 10.04 15.80 3.29
C VAL A 190 11.19 16.30 2.42
N GLY A 191 11.35 15.78 1.21
CA GLY A 191 12.49 16.08 0.36
C GLY A 191 12.64 17.53 -0.11
N ILE A 192 11.58 18.36 -0.06
CA ILE A 192 11.62 19.79 -0.48
C ILE A 192 11.48 20.75 0.70
N SER A 193 11.67 20.24 1.92
CA SER A 193 11.38 20.98 3.16
C SER A 193 12.54 21.86 3.66
N SER A 194 13.69 21.83 2.96
CA SER A 194 14.84 22.69 3.25
C SER A 194 14.92 23.85 2.26
N SER A 195 15.53 24.96 2.68
CA SER A 195 15.92 26.05 1.78
C SER A 195 17.11 25.70 0.89
N GLU A 196 17.83 24.63 1.20
CA GLU A 196 18.94 24.13 0.38
C GLU A 196 18.41 23.40 -0.86
N GLN A 197 19.12 23.50 -1.99
CA GLN A 197 18.77 22.83 -3.25
C GLN A 197 19.19 21.35 -3.26
N ILE A 198 18.83 20.62 -2.21
CA ILE A 198 19.08 19.19 -2.02
C ILE A 198 17.79 18.48 -1.62
N VAL A 199 17.78 17.15 -1.72
CA VAL A 199 16.70 16.36 -1.12
C VAL A 199 16.90 16.33 0.40
N ALA A 200 16.02 17.00 1.14
CA ALA A 200 16.10 17.06 2.59
C ALA A 200 15.75 15.70 3.25
N SER A 201 16.20 15.51 4.48
CA SER A 201 16.06 14.24 5.20
C SER A 201 14.89 14.22 6.18
N TYR A 202 14.48 13.02 6.60
CA TYR A 202 13.53 12.83 7.70
C TYR A 202 14.01 13.52 8.99
N ALA A 203 15.30 13.41 9.31
CA ALA A 203 15.90 14.08 10.46
C ALA A 203 15.82 15.60 10.34
N HIS A 204 16.09 16.17 9.16
CA HIS A 204 15.93 17.61 8.94
C HIS A 204 14.48 18.06 9.17
N PHE A 205 13.51 17.32 8.61
CA PHE A 205 12.09 17.62 8.79
C PHE A 205 11.68 17.55 10.27
N ARG A 206 12.11 16.49 10.96
CA ARG A 206 11.89 16.29 12.38
C ARG A 206 12.38 17.47 13.21
N ASP A 207 13.63 17.88 13.01
CA ASP A 207 14.30 18.82 13.91
C ASP A 207 13.98 20.29 13.59
N ASN A 208 13.67 20.61 12.32
CA ASN A 208 13.54 22.00 11.87
C ASN A 208 12.13 22.38 11.42
N VAL A 209 11.33 21.41 10.93
CA VAL A 209 10.02 21.70 10.33
C VAL A 209 8.88 21.40 11.29
N LEU A 210 8.95 20.29 12.04
CA LEU A 210 7.92 19.96 13.05
C LEU A 210 7.74 21.06 14.12
N PRO A 211 8.81 21.68 14.68
CA PRO A 211 8.64 22.78 15.63
C PRO A 211 7.88 23.96 15.02
N ARG A 212 8.19 24.33 13.77
CA ARG A 212 7.48 25.39 13.05
C ARG A 212 6.00 25.05 12.84
N ILE A 213 5.69 23.82 12.44
CA ILE A 213 4.30 23.37 12.26
C ILE A 213 3.53 23.47 13.58
N LYS A 214 4.16 23.07 14.68
CA LYS A 214 3.59 23.18 16.02
C LYS A 214 3.31 24.63 16.41
N ASP A 215 4.28 25.52 16.19
CA ASP A 215 4.18 26.95 16.53
C ASP A 215 3.07 27.66 15.73
N LEU A 216 2.83 27.22 14.49
CA LEU A 216 1.72 27.70 13.65
C LEU A 216 0.33 27.20 14.11
N GLY A 217 0.27 26.29 15.07
CA GLY A 217 -0.99 25.81 15.67
C GLY A 217 -1.70 24.68 14.91
N TYR A 218 -1.03 24.08 13.92
CA TYR A 218 -1.50 22.85 13.26
C TYR A 218 -1.48 21.67 14.26
N ASN A 219 -2.43 20.75 14.10
CA ASN A 219 -2.56 19.56 14.95
C ASN A 219 -2.48 18.25 14.18
N ALA A 220 -2.32 18.31 12.87
CA ALA A 220 -2.04 17.17 12.03
C ALA A 220 -1.08 17.58 10.90
N ILE A 221 -0.30 16.61 10.42
CA ILE A 221 0.46 16.72 9.17
C ILE A 221 -0.07 15.69 8.17
N GLN A 222 -0.15 16.07 6.90
CA GLN A 222 -0.34 15.14 5.79
C GLN A 222 1.02 14.94 5.13
N LEU A 223 1.57 13.74 5.25
CA LEU A 223 2.93 13.42 4.83
C LEU A 223 2.89 12.74 3.46
N MET A 224 3.29 13.49 2.44
CA MET A 224 3.30 13.04 1.05
C MET A 224 4.57 12.27 0.71
N SER A 225 4.49 11.45 -0.34
CA SER A 225 5.66 10.86 -1.02
C SER A 225 6.52 9.96 -0.12
N ILE A 226 5.92 9.25 0.82
CA ILE A 226 6.61 8.34 1.76
C ILE A 226 6.73 6.93 1.21
N MET A 227 5.69 6.38 0.58
CA MET A 227 5.81 5.12 -0.15
C MET A 227 6.87 5.29 -1.25
N GLU A 228 7.77 4.32 -1.37
CA GLU A 228 8.90 4.49 -2.26
C GLU A 228 8.47 4.58 -3.73
N HIS A 229 9.08 5.53 -4.42
CA HIS A 229 8.79 5.90 -5.80
C HIS A 229 10.11 6.25 -6.51
N VAL A 230 10.41 5.60 -7.62
CA VAL A 230 11.69 5.80 -8.32
C VAL A 230 11.76 7.14 -9.05
N TYR A 231 10.63 7.64 -9.56
CA TYR A 231 10.59 8.92 -10.23
C TYR A 231 10.30 10.05 -9.24
N TYR A 232 11.32 10.78 -8.79
CA TYR A 232 11.19 11.82 -7.76
C TYR A 232 10.19 12.93 -8.15
N ALA A 233 10.18 13.33 -9.42
CA ALA A 233 9.25 14.34 -9.93
C ALA A 233 7.80 13.84 -10.08
N SER A 234 7.52 12.57 -9.77
CA SER A 234 6.13 12.09 -9.59
C SER A 234 5.48 12.64 -8.33
N PHE A 235 6.24 13.29 -7.45
CA PHE A 235 5.75 13.78 -6.16
C PHE A 235 5.16 12.67 -5.28
N GLY A 236 5.66 11.44 -5.43
CA GLY A 236 5.21 10.27 -4.68
C GLY A 236 4.11 9.44 -5.36
N TYR A 237 3.49 9.93 -6.43
CA TYR A 237 2.33 9.26 -7.02
C TYR A 237 2.69 8.01 -7.85
N GLN A 238 3.92 7.91 -8.39
CA GLN A 238 4.36 6.72 -9.12
C GLN A 238 5.06 5.72 -8.18
N VAL A 239 4.29 5.13 -7.27
CA VAL A 239 4.78 4.17 -6.28
C VAL A 239 5.33 2.91 -6.95
N THR A 240 6.50 2.48 -6.50
CA THR A 240 7.16 1.25 -6.96
C THR A 240 7.23 0.17 -5.89
N ASN A 241 7.51 0.53 -4.62
CA ASN A 241 7.68 -0.44 -3.53
C ASN A 241 6.80 -0.03 -2.34
N PHE A 242 5.65 -0.69 -2.20
CA PHE A 242 4.54 -0.23 -1.37
C PHE A 242 4.83 -0.30 0.14
N PHE A 243 5.71 -1.20 0.57
CA PHE A 243 6.10 -1.37 1.98
C PHE A 243 7.38 -0.59 2.35
N ALA A 244 8.05 0.01 1.37
CA ALA A 244 9.30 0.72 1.58
C ALA A 244 9.05 2.20 1.89
N ALA A 245 9.62 2.67 3.01
CA ALA A 245 9.77 4.10 3.26
C ALA A 245 10.83 4.68 2.31
N SER A 246 10.52 5.79 1.65
CA SER A 246 11.39 6.34 0.60
C SER A 246 12.78 6.60 1.13
N SER A 247 13.75 5.93 0.50
CA SER A 247 15.15 5.90 0.92
C SER A 247 15.90 7.21 0.68
N ARG A 248 15.33 8.12 -0.11
CA ARG A 248 15.91 9.44 -0.38
C ARG A 248 16.01 10.30 0.85
N TYR A 249 15.05 10.17 1.77
CA TYR A 249 14.99 11.02 2.96
C TYR A 249 15.71 10.40 4.17
N GLY A 250 16.08 9.12 4.10
CA GLY A 250 16.77 8.42 5.18
C GLY A 250 16.41 6.93 5.24
N THR A 251 16.57 6.36 6.43
CA THR A 251 16.22 4.98 6.73
C THR A 251 14.81 4.88 7.31
N PRO A 252 14.21 3.67 7.34
CA PRO A 252 12.99 3.42 8.10
C PRO A 252 13.05 3.88 9.57
N ASN A 253 14.20 3.74 10.25
CA ASN A 253 14.39 4.24 11.61
C ASN A 253 14.24 5.77 11.70
N ASP A 254 14.71 6.50 10.70
CA ASP A 254 14.58 7.97 10.68
C ASP A 254 13.12 8.39 10.51
N LEU A 255 12.34 7.66 9.70
CA LEU A 255 10.89 7.90 9.57
C LEU A 255 10.17 7.60 10.90
N ARG A 256 10.48 6.48 11.58
CA ARG A 256 9.91 6.20 12.91
C ARG A 256 10.21 7.32 13.90
N SER A 257 11.43 7.83 13.89
CA SER A 257 11.83 8.95 14.76
C SER A 257 11.09 10.25 14.42
N LEU A 258 10.80 10.53 13.14
CA LEU A 258 10.00 11.68 12.73
C LEU A 258 8.57 11.57 13.26
N VAL A 259 7.91 10.42 13.06
CA VAL A 259 6.53 10.21 13.52
C VAL A 259 6.43 10.29 15.05
N ASP A 260 7.37 9.66 15.76
CA ASP A 260 7.42 9.67 17.22
C ASP A 260 7.62 11.09 17.78
N GLU A 261 8.44 11.91 17.13
CA GLU A 261 8.62 13.32 17.51
C GLU A 261 7.36 14.16 17.23
N ALA A 262 6.67 13.92 16.10
CA ALA A 262 5.38 14.57 15.85
C ALA A 262 4.36 14.22 16.94
N HIS A 263 4.32 12.95 17.39
CA HIS A 263 3.50 12.52 18.51
C HIS A 263 3.90 13.19 19.83
N ARG A 264 5.20 13.35 20.11
CA ARG A 264 5.70 14.11 21.28
C ARG A 264 5.18 15.55 21.28
N LEU A 265 5.08 16.16 20.10
CA LEU A 265 4.54 17.51 19.90
C LEU A 265 3.01 17.55 19.87
N GLY A 266 2.33 16.41 19.99
CA GLY A 266 0.87 16.30 19.96
C GLY A 266 0.28 16.55 18.57
N ILE A 267 1.00 16.17 17.51
CA ILE A 267 0.60 16.32 16.11
C ILE A 267 0.28 14.92 15.55
N SER A 268 -0.93 14.74 15.01
CA SER A 268 -1.29 13.51 14.29
C SER A 268 -0.57 13.44 12.95
N VAL A 269 -0.10 12.27 12.55
CA VAL A 269 0.59 12.07 11.27
C VAL A 269 -0.26 11.22 10.34
N LEU A 270 -0.72 11.81 9.24
CA LEU A 270 -1.46 11.14 8.18
C LEU A 270 -0.51 10.83 7.02
N LEU A 271 -0.69 9.67 6.39
CA LEU A 271 0.09 9.24 5.23
C LEU A 271 -0.74 9.36 3.94
N ASP A 272 -0.12 9.86 2.86
CA ASP A 272 -0.65 9.66 1.50
C ASP A 272 -0.52 8.19 1.11
N ILE A 273 -1.66 7.51 0.96
CA ILE A 273 -1.73 6.12 0.53
C ILE A 273 -2.16 6.08 -0.93
N VAL A 274 -1.23 5.69 -1.80
CA VAL A 274 -1.44 5.60 -3.25
C VAL A 274 -1.79 4.16 -3.60
N HIS A 275 -3.06 3.80 -3.41
CA HIS A 275 -3.58 2.48 -3.79
C HIS A 275 -4.43 2.51 -5.06
N SER A 276 -4.55 3.67 -5.71
CA SER A 276 -5.28 3.83 -6.97
C SER A 276 -4.58 3.19 -8.17
N HIS A 277 -3.25 3.18 -8.16
CA HIS A 277 -2.41 2.66 -9.25
C HIS A 277 -1.01 2.31 -8.74
N ALA A 278 -0.19 1.73 -9.63
CA ALA A 278 1.24 1.51 -9.42
C ALA A 278 2.03 1.97 -10.65
N SER A 279 3.32 2.28 -10.44
CA SER A 279 4.25 2.57 -11.53
C SER A 279 4.37 1.40 -12.52
N LYS A 280 4.61 1.72 -13.81
CA LYS A 280 4.93 0.74 -14.86
C LYS A 280 6.36 0.16 -14.75
N ASN A 281 7.19 0.63 -13.83
CA ASN A 281 8.52 0.08 -13.58
C ASN A 281 8.45 -1.42 -13.29
N THR A 282 9.21 -2.22 -14.05
CA THR A 282 9.26 -3.68 -13.91
C THR A 282 10.49 -4.18 -13.14
N ASN A 283 11.63 -3.51 -13.26
CA ASN A 283 12.88 -3.96 -12.64
C ASN A 283 12.93 -3.65 -11.13
N ASP A 284 12.32 -2.53 -10.73
CA ASP A 284 12.34 -2.00 -9.37
C ASP A 284 10.95 -1.59 -8.87
N GLY A 285 9.90 -2.07 -9.54
CA GLY A 285 8.51 -1.88 -9.16
C GLY A 285 7.68 -3.16 -9.28
N LEU A 286 6.39 -3.04 -8.99
CA LEU A 286 5.46 -4.16 -8.92
C LEU A 286 5.00 -4.70 -10.30
N ASN A 287 5.22 -3.92 -11.37
CA ASN A 287 4.75 -4.27 -12.71
C ASN A 287 5.41 -5.54 -13.23
N GLN A 288 4.63 -6.44 -13.85
CA GLN A 288 5.10 -7.70 -14.42
C GLN A 288 5.96 -8.53 -13.45
N PHE A 289 5.56 -8.56 -12.18
CA PHE A 289 6.28 -9.24 -11.11
C PHE A 289 6.56 -10.71 -11.47
N ASP A 290 5.52 -11.48 -11.80
CA ASP A 290 5.64 -12.89 -12.19
C ASP A 290 5.85 -13.11 -13.69
N GLY A 291 6.14 -12.03 -14.43
CA GLY A 291 6.32 -12.03 -15.88
C GLY A 291 5.05 -11.87 -16.71
N THR A 292 3.89 -11.71 -16.05
CA THR A 292 2.59 -11.43 -16.70
C THR A 292 2.09 -10.02 -16.42
N ASP A 293 1.17 -9.53 -17.24
CA ASP A 293 0.50 -8.26 -16.95
C ASP A 293 -0.60 -8.39 -15.87
N ALA A 294 -0.98 -9.59 -15.45
CA ALA A 294 -2.22 -9.82 -14.69
C ALA A 294 -2.03 -10.16 -13.20
N CYS A 295 -0.79 -10.21 -12.69
CA CYS A 295 -0.50 -10.67 -11.32
C CYS A 295 -1.20 -9.80 -10.25
N TYR A 296 -0.73 -8.57 -10.03
CA TYR A 296 -1.37 -7.63 -9.09
C TYR A 296 -2.42 -6.73 -9.75
N PHE A 297 -2.52 -6.78 -11.07
CA PHE A 297 -3.21 -5.79 -11.90
C PHE A 297 -4.22 -6.47 -12.80
N HIS A 298 -5.20 -5.72 -13.29
CA HIS A 298 -6.00 -6.24 -14.39
C HIS A 298 -5.13 -6.45 -15.64
N ASP A 299 -5.54 -7.39 -16.49
CA ASP A 299 -4.88 -7.63 -17.78
C ASP A 299 -5.34 -6.60 -18.84
N ARG A 300 -4.53 -6.40 -19.88
CA ARG A 300 -4.83 -5.57 -21.06
C ARG A 300 -5.24 -4.13 -20.69
N GLY A 301 -6.14 -3.53 -21.49
CA GLY A 301 -6.55 -2.13 -21.35
C GLY A 301 -7.14 -1.79 -19.99
N ARG A 302 -7.87 -2.72 -19.34
CA ARG A 302 -8.43 -2.50 -17.99
C ARG A 302 -7.33 -2.30 -16.94
N GLY A 303 -6.14 -2.85 -17.17
CA GLY A 303 -5.00 -2.76 -16.27
C GLY A 303 -4.11 -1.53 -16.45
N VAL A 304 -4.50 -0.57 -17.30
CA VAL A 304 -3.65 0.57 -17.68
C VAL A 304 -4.41 1.87 -17.49
N HIS A 305 -3.81 2.81 -16.76
CA HIS A 305 -4.30 4.18 -16.66
C HIS A 305 -3.61 5.04 -17.72
N GLU A 306 -4.28 5.34 -18.83
CA GLU A 306 -3.67 5.98 -20.00
C GLU A 306 -3.04 7.34 -19.70
N LEU A 307 -3.75 8.23 -18.99
CA LEU A 307 -3.25 9.57 -18.69
C LEU A 307 -2.02 9.57 -17.76
N TRP A 308 -1.96 8.62 -16.84
CA TRP A 308 -0.90 8.55 -15.82
C TRP A 308 0.25 7.65 -16.24
N ASP A 309 0.09 6.93 -17.36
CA ASP A 309 1.00 5.89 -17.82
C ASP A 309 1.32 4.84 -16.73
N SER A 310 0.28 4.35 -16.05
CA SER A 310 0.40 3.52 -14.83
C SER A 310 -0.36 2.19 -14.93
N ARG A 311 -0.18 1.30 -13.96
CA ARG A 311 -0.90 0.03 -13.81
C ARG A 311 -2.04 0.14 -12.80
N LEU A 312 -3.16 -0.54 -13.07
CA LEU A 312 -4.37 -0.54 -12.23
C LEU A 312 -4.58 -1.88 -11.55
N PHE A 313 -4.73 -1.86 -10.22
CA PHE A 313 -4.89 -3.06 -9.39
C PHE A 313 -6.13 -3.86 -9.76
N ASN A 314 -6.02 -5.19 -9.64
CA ASN A 314 -7.19 -6.07 -9.68
C ASN A 314 -7.73 -6.27 -8.26
N TYR A 315 -8.69 -5.42 -7.85
CA TYR A 315 -9.25 -5.43 -6.50
C TYR A 315 -10.12 -6.66 -6.19
N THR A 316 -10.37 -7.55 -7.16
CA THR A 316 -11.10 -8.81 -6.90
C THR A 316 -10.20 -9.95 -6.47
N GLU A 317 -8.88 -9.83 -6.66
CA GLU A 317 -7.93 -10.87 -6.28
C GLU A 317 -7.64 -10.84 -4.78
N LEU A 318 -7.84 -11.97 -4.11
CA LEU A 318 -7.61 -12.06 -2.66
C LEU A 318 -6.18 -11.70 -2.25
N GLU A 319 -5.16 -12.07 -3.02
CA GLU A 319 -3.78 -11.73 -2.66
C GLU A 319 -3.46 -10.25 -2.92
N VAL A 320 -4.18 -9.59 -3.85
CA VAL A 320 -4.12 -8.11 -4.00
C VAL A 320 -4.80 -7.43 -2.82
N LEU A 321 -5.97 -7.91 -2.39
CA LEU A 321 -6.61 -7.42 -1.17
C LEU A 321 -5.71 -7.63 0.06
N ARG A 322 -5.08 -8.80 0.19
CA ARG A 322 -4.12 -9.09 1.27
C ARG A 322 -2.97 -8.10 1.25
N PHE A 323 -2.38 -7.87 0.08
CA PHE A 323 -1.30 -6.93 -0.12
C PHE A 323 -1.68 -5.50 0.33
N LEU A 324 -2.77 -4.96 -0.21
CA LEU A 324 -3.19 -3.58 0.05
C LEU A 324 -3.69 -3.37 1.50
N LEU A 325 -4.47 -4.31 2.04
CA LEU A 325 -4.94 -4.23 3.44
C LEU A 325 -3.81 -4.43 4.44
N SER A 326 -2.87 -5.32 4.13
CA SER A 326 -1.64 -5.47 4.94
C SER A 326 -0.75 -4.24 4.85
N ASN A 327 -0.74 -3.53 3.72
CA ASN A 327 0.02 -2.30 3.57
C ASN A 327 -0.52 -1.19 4.49
N LEU A 328 -1.85 -1.03 4.58
CA LEU A 328 -2.46 -0.10 5.53
C LEU A 328 -2.06 -0.43 6.98
N ARG A 329 -2.12 -1.70 7.35
CA ARG A 329 -1.71 -2.13 8.70
C ARG A 329 -0.23 -1.90 8.95
N TRP A 330 0.62 -2.20 7.97
CA TRP A 330 2.06 -1.98 8.03
C TRP A 330 2.40 -0.54 8.39
N TRP A 331 1.83 0.44 7.70
CA TRP A 331 2.13 1.85 8.00
C TRP A 331 1.69 2.27 9.41
N ILE A 332 0.60 1.70 9.95
CA ILE A 332 0.15 1.98 11.32
C ILE A 332 1.07 1.33 12.36
N GLU A 333 1.34 0.03 12.23
CA GLU A 333 2.08 -0.73 13.25
C GLU A 333 3.59 -0.51 13.18
N GLU A 334 4.15 -0.38 11.97
CA GLU A 334 5.59 -0.27 11.75
C GLU A 334 6.11 1.15 12.04
N TYR A 335 5.33 2.17 11.66
CA TYR A 335 5.76 3.56 11.66
C TYR A 335 4.93 4.47 12.56
N GLY A 336 3.75 4.05 13.02
CA GLY A 336 2.94 4.84 13.93
C GLY A 336 2.02 5.87 13.26
N PHE A 337 1.71 5.76 11.96
CA PHE A 337 0.77 6.69 11.31
C PHE A 337 -0.63 6.63 11.94
N ASP A 338 -1.30 7.79 12.04
CA ASP A 338 -2.61 7.99 12.69
C ASP A 338 -3.79 7.95 11.71
N GLY A 339 -3.51 7.76 10.43
CA GLY A 339 -4.51 7.80 9.39
C GLY A 339 -3.91 7.96 8.01
N PHE A 340 -4.81 8.07 7.03
CA PHE A 340 -4.46 8.09 5.62
C PHE A 340 -5.26 9.12 4.83
N ARG A 341 -4.65 9.69 3.81
CA ARG A 341 -5.37 10.20 2.63
C ARG A 341 -5.23 9.18 1.51
N PHE A 342 -6.33 8.63 1.04
CA PHE A 342 -6.37 7.79 -0.15
C PHE A 342 -6.34 8.68 -1.38
N ASP A 343 -5.27 8.60 -2.16
CA ASP A 343 -5.07 9.43 -3.35
C ASP A 343 -5.57 8.77 -4.63
N GLY A 344 -6.13 9.59 -5.51
CA GLY A 344 -6.72 9.12 -6.76
C GLY A 344 -8.00 8.31 -6.56
N VAL A 345 -8.76 8.53 -5.49
CA VAL A 345 -10.03 7.81 -5.25
C VAL A 345 -11.01 8.06 -6.40
N MET A 346 -10.96 9.25 -7.02
CA MET A 346 -11.71 9.52 -8.24
C MET A 346 -11.41 8.52 -9.36
N SER A 347 -10.13 8.20 -9.58
CA SER A 347 -9.69 7.22 -10.58
C SER A 347 -10.14 5.81 -10.21
N MET A 348 -10.16 5.49 -8.92
CA MET A 348 -10.65 4.20 -8.42
C MET A 348 -12.15 4.05 -8.64
N LEU A 349 -12.96 5.07 -8.31
CA LEU A 349 -14.41 4.96 -8.27
C LEU A 349 -15.07 4.73 -9.63
N TYR A 350 -14.42 5.06 -10.74
CA TYR A 350 -15.02 4.97 -12.06
C TYR A 350 -14.11 4.25 -13.06
N HIS A 351 -14.68 3.42 -13.92
CA HIS A 351 -13.96 2.76 -15.00
C HIS A 351 -13.39 3.72 -16.06
N HIS A 352 -13.95 4.93 -16.17
CA HIS A 352 -13.39 6.00 -17.00
C HIS A 352 -12.41 6.91 -16.23
N HIS A 353 -12.18 6.62 -14.95
CA HIS A 353 -11.21 7.29 -14.09
C HIS A 353 -11.41 8.81 -13.91
N GLY A 354 -12.61 9.32 -14.18
CA GLY A 354 -12.88 10.76 -14.25
C GLY A 354 -12.30 11.46 -15.48
N LEU A 355 -11.68 10.74 -16.41
CA LEU A 355 -11.10 11.31 -17.62
C LEU A 355 -12.19 11.77 -18.57
N MET A 356 -12.08 13.02 -19.04
CA MET A 356 -13.00 13.65 -20.00
C MET A 356 -14.48 13.50 -19.62
N THR A 357 -14.77 13.40 -18.32
CA THR A 357 -16.13 13.19 -17.80
C THR A 357 -16.45 14.30 -16.81
N ASN A 358 -17.52 15.04 -17.10
CA ASN A 358 -18.03 16.07 -16.21
C ASN A 358 -19.15 15.49 -15.34
N PHE A 359 -19.19 15.92 -14.08
CA PHE A 359 -20.25 15.56 -13.15
C PHE A 359 -21.18 16.74 -12.99
N SER A 360 -22.44 16.57 -13.41
CA SER A 360 -23.47 17.60 -13.27
C SER A 360 -24.03 17.68 -11.85
N GLY A 361 -23.73 16.69 -11.02
CA GLY A 361 -24.37 16.49 -9.73
C GLY A 361 -25.60 15.58 -9.81
N HIS A 362 -25.96 15.09 -11.00
CA HIS A 362 -27.05 14.14 -11.16
C HIS A 362 -26.64 12.75 -10.63
N TYR A 363 -27.43 12.19 -9.71
CA TYR A 363 -27.03 11.00 -8.96
C TYR A 363 -26.84 9.74 -9.83
N GLY A 364 -27.48 9.70 -10.99
CA GLY A 364 -27.26 8.62 -11.97
C GLY A 364 -25.81 8.49 -12.41
N GLU A 365 -25.02 9.56 -12.34
CA GLU A 365 -23.58 9.57 -12.64
C GLU A 365 -22.77 8.82 -11.56
N TYR A 366 -23.25 8.81 -10.31
CA TYR A 366 -22.60 8.21 -9.13
C TYR A 366 -23.07 6.79 -8.79
N PHE A 367 -24.20 6.38 -9.38
CA PHE A 367 -24.82 5.07 -9.16
C PHE A 367 -25.01 4.25 -10.45
N GLY A 368 -24.46 4.73 -11.57
CA GLY A 368 -24.51 4.04 -12.85
C GLY A 368 -23.46 2.93 -13.01
N LEU A 369 -23.46 2.29 -14.18
CA LEU A 369 -22.54 1.20 -14.55
C LEU A 369 -21.09 1.67 -14.76
N SER A 370 -20.85 2.98 -14.80
CA SER A 370 -19.50 3.56 -14.86
C SER A 370 -18.72 3.37 -13.55
N VAL A 371 -19.41 3.12 -12.44
CA VAL A 371 -18.81 3.03 -11.11
C VAL A 371 -18.17 1.67 -10.92
N ASP A 372 -16.88 1.68 -10.59
CA ASP A 372 -16.15 0.46 -10.29
C ASP A 372 -16.54 -0.05 -8.89
N THR A 373 -17.35 -1.11 -8.87
CA THR A 373 -17.81 -1.73 -7.62
C THR A 373 -16.67 -2.47 -6.91
N GLU A 374 -15.65 -2.93 -7.64
CA GLU A 374 -14.55 -3.74 -7.09
C GLU A 374 -13.63 -2.84 -6.25
N SER A 375 -13.25 -1.68 -6.79
CA SER A 375 -12.45 -0.69 -6.07
C SER A 375 -13.21 -0.09 -4.88
N LEU A 376 -14.51 0.17 -5.03
CA LEU A 376 -15.36 0.65 -3.94
C LEU A 376 -15.46 -0.39 -2.83
N THR A 377 -15.58 -1.68 -3.19
CA THR A 377 -15.57 -2.78 -2.21
C THR A 377 -14.26 -2.83 -1.44
N TYR A 378 -13.12 -2.66 -2.12
CA TYR A 378 -11.82 -2.53 -1.45
C TYR A 378 -11.80 -1.35 -0.46
N LEU A 379 -12.27 -0.16 -0.85
CA LEU A 379 -12.33 1.02 0.03
C LEU A 379 -13.25 0.79 1.23
N MET A 380 -14.37 0.07 1.06
CA MET A 380 -15.26 -0.32 2.16
C MET A 380 -14.59 -1.30 3.11
N LEU A 381 -13.88 -2.33 2.60
CA LEU A 381 -13.10 -3.27 3.41
C LEU A 381 -12.01 -2.55 4.20
N ALA A 382 -11.25 -1.68 3.53
CA ALA A 382 -10.19 -0.88 4.14
C ALA A 382 -10.73 -0.02 5.28
N ASN A 383 -11.79 0.75 5.05
CA ASN A 383 -12.36 1.61 6.09
C ASN A 383 -13.02 0.80 7.22
N ASN A 384 -13.74 -0.28 6.91
CA ASN A 384 -14.33 -1.14 7.94
C ASN A 384 -13.25 -1.70 8.88
N PHE A 385 -12.21 -2.32 8.31
CA PHE A 385 -11.07 -2.85 9.08
C PHE A 385 -10.39 -1.76 9.91
N LEU A 386 -10.04 -0.63 9.29
CA LEU A 386 -9.30 0.44 9.94
C LEU A 386 -10.06 1.01 11.14
N HIS A 387 -11.33 1.34 10.97
CA HIS A 387 -12.14 1.98 12.03
C HIS A 387 -12.58 0.98 13.11
N GLU A 388 -12.72 -0.31 12.78
CA GLU A 388 -13.00 -1.37 13.77
C GLU A 388 -11.77 -1.64 14.65
N LYS A 389 -10.58 -1.70 14.05
CA LYS A 389 -9.33 -2.04 14.77
C LYS A 389 -8.67 -0.84 15.44
N TYR A 390 -8.73 0.34 14.82
CA TYR A 390 -8.02 1.54 15.25
C TYR A 390 -9.01 2.70 15.47
N PRO A 391 -9.62 2.82 16.67
CA PRO A 391 -10.63 3.87 16.92
C PRO A 391 -10.13 5.31 16.76
N PHE A 392 -8.82 5.52 16.80
CA PHE A 392 -8.19 6.83 16.58
C PHE A 392 -8.08 7.22 15.11
N ILE A 393 -8.22 6.25 14.18
CA ILE A 393 -7.84 6.42 12.79
C ILE A 393 -8.67 7.52 12.10
N ILE A 394 -8.01 8.23 11.21
CA ILE A 394 -8.62 9.20 10.30
C ILE A 394 -8.38 8.73 8.86
N THR A 395 -9.43 8.67 8.06
CA THR A 395 -9.33 8.38 6.62
C THR A 395 -9.91 9.55 5.85
N ILE A 396 -9.15 10.05 4.88
CA ILE A 396 -9.50 11.14 3.96
C ILE A 396 -9.48 10.57 2.55
N ALA A 397 -10.44 10.94 1.70
CA ALA A 397 -10.47 10.55 0.31
C ALA A 397 -10.18 11.76 -0.58
N GLU A 398 -9.18 11.65 -1.47
CA GLU A 398 -8.95 12.63 -2.52
C GLU A 398 -9.90 12.36 -3.69
N VAL A 399 -10.96 13.16 -3.79
CA VAL A 399 -11.99 13.02 -4.80
C VAL A 399 -12.25 14.38 -5.44
N SER A 400 -11.92 14.50 -6.72
CA SER A 400 -12.16 15.71 -7.52
C SER A 400 -13.41 15.52 -8.38
N LEU A 401 -14.57 15.92 -7.87
CA LEU A 401 -15.86 15.88 -8.60
C LEU A 401 -16.23 17.22 -9.23
N LEU A 402 -15.43 18.26 -8.98
CA LEU A 402 -15.72 19.65 -9.36
C LEU A 402 -14.46 20.28 -9.97
N PHE A 403 -14.27 20.09 -11.27
CA PHE A 403 -13.54 21.07 -12.07
C PHE A 403 -14.56 21.73 -12.99
N PHE A 404 -14.79 23.03 -12.75
CA PHE A 404 -15.67 23.90 -13.52
C PHE A 404 -15.07 24.28 -14.87
#